data_AF-A0A8J6NCC3-F1
#
_entry.id   AF-A0A8J6NCC3-F1
#
_cell.length_a   1.000
_cell.length_b   1.000
_cell.length_c   1.000
_cell.angle_alpha   90.00
_cell.angle_beta   90.00
_cell.angle_gamma   90.00
#
_symmetry.space_group_name_H-M   'P 1'
#
loop_
_entity.id
_entity.type
_entity.pdbx_description
1 polymer ?
#
loop_
_entity_poly.entity_id
_entity_poly.type
_entity_poly.pdbx_seq_one_letter_code
_entity_poly.pdbx_strand_id
1 'polypeptide(L)'
;MKNFYANLFLANHIFTDEEPTLQLKLIFLNTIFLVAALAAFIIGSFRWHAGFALWQENTIVGILNFIFVIFNLVFFYYLKYNKEKIDSIANVALVLSFIVYFSIYLTASDNSMRLGLFFLLLAAVFYLKGRRIAFIWLGIILASIILVHLAPSIPDNYSHLEIFTVCIHLIALFFILNTHEISRDNRERIIKEFNIHLEHQVHQQTLKLRESEALLLATVESLPFDFFVVDSSGRLSMQNSIFRENWGNITGKRLEELSFDKTLLSQWGENNRCAFAGQTVNSEITTKGHTGVKTYHNITSPIRNNNSIIGIVGVNIDITERKRMEKKLLHSMKETQETNHELRKFNYVMARDLKEPLKTISHYTSFLQEDMVDLLTAKQEKYLKELEAIANDASSMIEDISLLTQISHVDIEKKSVDLGALLKNISRSMVFCLSRKWTFSPRDINEFQPAWGM
;
A
#
# COMPACT_ATOMS: atom_id res chain seq x y z
N MET A 1 -38.43 -8.91 -30.40
CA MET A 1 -37.99 -8.13 -31.58
C MET A 1 -36.49 -8.27 -31.90
N LYS A 2 -35.56 -8.17 -30.94
CA LYS A 2 -34.10 -8.34 -31.21
C LYS A 2 -33.73 -9.62 -31.98
N ASN A 3 -34.33 -10.77 -31.66
CA ASN A 3 -34.00 -12.05 -32.32
C ASN A 3 -34.55 -12.20 -33.74
N PHE A 4 -35.66 -11.53 -34.09
CA PHE A 4 -36.23 -11.60 -35.44
C PHE A 4 -35.44 -10.72 -36.42
N TYR A 5 -35.09 -9.49 -36.00
CA TYR A 5 -34.24 -8.59 -36.79
C TYR A 5 -32.83 -9.14 -36.98
N ALA A 6 -32.24 -9.74 -35.94
CA ALA A 6 -30.94 -10.42 -36.06
C ALA A 6 -31.00 -11.59 -37.04
N ASN A 7 -31.97 -12.50 -36.92
CA ASN A 7 -32.06 -13.68 -37.80
C ASN A 7 -32.41 -13.34 -39.25
N LEU A 8 -33.23 -12.30 -39.49
CA LEU A 8 -33.65 -11.94 -40.84
C LEU A 8 -32.54 -11.25 -41.65
N PHE A 9 -31.76 -10.36 -41.02
CA PHE A 9 -30.75 -9.55 -41.72
C PHE A 9 -29.31 -10.04 -41.56
N LEU A 10 -28.98 -10.78 -40.50
CA LEU A 10 -27.65 -11.39 -40.30
C LEU A 10 -27.55 -12.81 -40.87
N ALA A 11 -28.67 -13.38 -41.30
CA ALA A 11 -28.71 -14.49 -42.24
C ALA A 11 -27.91 -15.74 -41.78
N ASN A 12 -27.98 -16.08 -40.49
CA ASN A 12 -27.25 -17.19 -39.83
C ASN A 12 -25.71 -17.07 -39.79
N HIS A 13 -25.11 -15.94 -40.20
CA HIS A 13 -23.67 -15.75 -40.06
C HIS A 13 -23.29 -15.49 -38.60
N ILE A 14 -22.28 -16.23 -38.12
CA ILE A 14 -21.59 -15.93 -36.87
C ILE A 14 -20.46 -14.95 -37.22
N PHE A 15 -20.59 -13.71 -36.79
CA PHE A 15 -19.50 -12.73 -36.87
C PHE A 15 -18.68 -12.82 -35.58
N THR A 16 -17.36 -12.92 -35.70
CA THR A 16 -16.45 -12.73 -34.57
C THR A 16 -16.44 -11.24 -34.18
N ASP A 17 -16.09 -10.93 -32.92
CA ASP A 17 -16.02 -9.54 -32.41
C ASP A 17 -15.05 -8.64 -33.21
N GLU A 18 -14.22 -9.23 -34.07
CA GLU A 18 -13.25 -8.54 -34.92
C GLU A 18 -13.79 -8.05 -36.28
N GLU A 19 -15.03 -8.39 -36.67
CA GLU A 19 -15.60 -8.04 -37.99
C GLU A 19 -16.88 -7.16 -37.99
N PRO A 20 -17.00 -6.12 -37.13
CA PRO A 20 -18.23 -5.33 -37.03
C PRO A 20 -18.56 -4.54 -38.30
N THR A 21 -17.55 -4.18 -39.09
CA THR A 21 -17.71 -3.42 -40.34
C THR A 21 -18.39 -4.25 -41.42
N LEU A 22 -18.03 -5.52 -41.55
CA LEU A 22 -18.59 -6.43 -42.54
C LEU A 22 -20.06 -6.77 -42.22
N GLN A 23 -20.36 -6.90 -40.92
CA GLN A 23 -21.72 -7.09 -40.41
C GLN A 23 -22.63 -5.92 -40.77
N LEU A 24 -22.16 -4.69 -40.54
CA LEU A 24 -22.91 -3.47 -40.85
C LEU A 24 -23.16 -3.32 -42.35
N LYS A 25 -22.15 -3.60 -43.20
CA LYS A 25 -22.33 -3.63 -44.66
C LYS A 25 -23.39 -4.63 -45.10
N LEU A 26 -23.40 -5.83 -44.53
CA LEU A 26 -24.38 -6.87 -44.85
C LEU A 26 -25.80 -6.42 -44.47
N ILE A 27 -26.00 -5.90 -43.26
CA ILE A 27 -27.30 -5.41 -42.80
C ILE A 27 -27.83 -4.33 -43.75
N PHE A 28 -26.98 -3.36 -44.11
CA PHE A 28 -27.36 -2.27 -45.00
C PHE A 28 -27.76 -2.78 -46.39
N LEU A 29 -26.95 -3.67 -46.97
CA LEU A 29 -27.20 -4.22 -48.30
C LEU A 29 -28.48 -5.07 -48.33
N ASN A 30 -28.69 -5.91 -47.32
CA ASN A 30 -29.91 -6.70 -47.16
C ASN A 30 -31.15 -5.82 -46.96
N THR A 31 -31.01 -4.72 -46.22
CA THR A 31 -32.09 -3.73 -46.03
C THR A 31 -32.46 -3.07 -47.34
N ILE A 32 -31.46 -2.62 -48.11
CA ILE A 32 -31.69 -1.99 -49.41
C ILE A 32 -32.37 -2.97 -50.38
N PHE A 33 -31.86 -4.19 -50.51
CA PHE A 33 -32.45 -5.16 -51.44
C PHE A 33 -33.89 -5.52 -51.08
N LEU A 34 -34.21 -5.66 -49.80
CA LEU A 34 -35.57 -5.95 -49.36
C LEU A 34 -36.52 -4.77 -49.62
N VAL A 35 -36.09 -3.54 -49.27
CA VAL A 35 -36.90 -2.33 -49.50
C VAL A 35 -37.08 -2.06 -50.99
N ALA A 36 -36.03 -2.22 -51.80
CA ALA A 36 -36.09 -2.07 -53.25
C ALA A 36 -36.99 -3.12 -53.91
N ALA A 37 -36.92 -4.38 -53.47
CA ALA A 37 -37.81 -5.44 -53.92
C ALA A 37 -39.28 -5.14 -53.57
N LEU A 38 -39.55 -4.68 -52.35
CA LEU A 38 -40.91 -4.34 -51.93
C LEU A 38 -41.48 -3.15 -52.72
N ALA A 39 -40.68 -2.08 -52.89
CA ALA A 39 -41.09 -0.91 -53.65
C ALA A 39 -41.37 -1.27 -55.12
N ALA A 40 -40.49 -2.03 -55.76
CA ALA A 40 -40.66 -2.48 -57.14
C ALA A 40 -41.88 -3.41 -57.30
N PHE A 41 -42.16 -4.27 -56.31
CA PHE A 41 -43.36 -5.11 -56.31
C PHE A 41 -44.65 -4.30 -56.26
N ILE A 42 -44.72 -3.29 -55.38
CA ILE A 42 -45.89 -2.41 -55.24
C ILE A 42 -46.12 -1.60 -56.53
N ILE A 43 -45.06 -0.96 -57.04
CA ILE A 43 -45.11 -0.15 -58.27
C ILE A 43 -45.47 -1.03 -59.48
N GLY A 44 -44.83 -2.20 -59.58
CA GLY A 44 -45.09 -3.17 -60.64
C GLY A 44 -46.54 -3.68 -60.62
N SER A 45 -47.07 -4.01 -59.45
CA SER A 45 -48.46 -4.49 -59.28
C SER A 45 -49.48 -3.41 -59.63
N PHE A 46 -49.26 -2.17 -59.21
CA PHE A 46 -50.14 -1.04 -59.55
C PHE A 46 -50.16 -0.78 -61.06
N ARG A 47 -48.98 -0.78 -61.70
CA ARG A 47 -48.85 -0.59 -63.16
C ARG A 47 -49.42 -1.75 -63.96
N TRP A 48 -49.27 -2.98 -63.46
CA TRP A 48 -49.86 -4.17 -64.06
C TRP A 48 -51.39 -4.12 -64.04
N HIS A 49 -51.96 -3.76 -62.89
CA HIS A 49 -53.41 -3.64 -62.75
C HIS A 49 -53.99 -2.48 -63.58
N ALA A 50 -53.33 -1.32 -63.59
CA ALA A 50 -53.73 -0.17 -64.39
C ALA A 50 -53.56 -0.42 -65.91
N GLY A 51 -52.52 -1.16 -66.32
CA GLY A 51 -52.26 -1.50 -67.73
C GLY A 51 -53.28 -2.47 -68.32
N PHE A 52 -53.93 -3.30 -67.49
CA PHE A 52 -54.98 -4.22 -67.94
C PHE A 52 -56.29 -3.51 -68.34
N ALA A 53 -56.52 -2.27 -67.87
CA ALA A 53 -57.75 -1.53 -68.11
C ALA A 53 -57.75 -0.64 -69.38
N LEU A 54 -56.58 -0.30 -69.95
CA LEU A 54 -56.46 0.75 -70.99
C LEU A 54 -55.59 0.41 -72.22
N TRP A 55 -55.14 -0.85 -72.41
CA TRP A 55 -54.38 -1.31 -73.60
C TRP A 55 -53.33 -0.29 -74.13
N GLN A 56 -52.34 0.06 -73.30
CA GLN A 56 -51.16 0.85 -73.72
C GLN A 56 -49.86 0.32 -73.08
N GLU A 57 -48.73 0.76 -73.62
CA GLU A 57 -47.30 0.39 -73.47
C GLU A 57 -46.73 0.14 -72.03
N ASN A 58 -47.55 0.20 -70.99
CA ASN A 58 -47.14 0.07 -69.58
C ASN A 58 -46.88 -1.36 -69.10
N THR A 59 -47.26 -2.39 -69.87
CA THR A 59 -47.11 -3.80 -69.45
C THR A 59 -45.65 -4.25 -69.41
N ILE A 60 -44.82 -3.78 -70.34
CA ILE A 60 -43.40 -4.14 -70.43
C ILE A 60 -42.63 -3.61 -69.21
N VAL A 61 -42.91 -2.37 -68.81
CA VAL A 61 -42.31 -1.76 -67.62
C VAL A 61 -42.76 -2.48 -66.34
N GLY A 62 -43.99 -2.97 -66.29
CA GLY A 62 -44.47 -3.85 -65.21
C GLY A 62 -43.67 -5.15 -65.10
N ILE A 63 -43.44 -5.84 -66.23
CA ILE A 63 -42.62 -7.08 -66.29
C ILE A 63 -41.19 -6.80 -65.81
N LEU A 64 -40.58 -5.70 -66.26
CA LEU A 64 -39.23 -5.30 -65.83
C LEU A 64 -39.15 -5.06 -64.32
N ASN A 65 -40.19 -4.50 -63.69
CA ASN A 65 -40.24 -4.36 -62.24
C ASN A 65 -40.26 -5.73 -61.53
N PHE A 66 -41.03 -6.70 -62.01
CA PHE A 66 -41.04 -8.06 -61.43
C PHE A 66 -39.69 -8.78 -61.60
N ILE A 67 -39.02 -8.61 -62.75
CA ILE A 67 -37.65 -9.13 -62.96
C ILE A 67 -36.69 -8.49 -61.93
N PHE A 68 -36.81 -7.19 -61.70
CA PHE A 68 -36.00 -6.48 -60.70
C PHE A 68 -36.25 -7.00 -59.27
N VAL A 69 -37.50 -7.33 -58.91
CA VAL A 69 -37.82 -7.97 -57.62
C VAL A 69 -37.09 -9.31 -57.49
N ILE A 70 -37.14 -10.16 -58.51
CA ILE A 70 -36.45 -11.47 -58.50
C ILE A 70 -34.95 -11.27 -58.30
N PHE A 71 -34.34 -10.32 -59.01
CA PHE A 71 -32.90 -10.06 -58.91
C PHE A 71 -32.46 -9.59 -57.51
N ASN A 72 -33.25 -8.70 -56.88
CA ASN A 72 -32.98 -8.25 -55.51
C ASN A 72 -33.14 -9.39 -54.48
N LEU A 73 -34.15 -10.25 -54.64
CA LEU A 73 -34.33 -11.42 -53.78
C LEU A 73 -33.22 -12.46 -53.96
N VAL A 74 -32.73 -12.65 -55.19
CA VAL A 74 -31.58 -13.53 -55.48
C VAL A 74 -30.32 -12.99 -54.81
N PHE A 75 -30.02 -11.69 -54.91
CA PHE A 75 -28.86 -11.12 -54.21
C PHE A 75 -28.99 -11.20 -52.69
N PHE A 76 -30.17 -10.92 -52.15
CA PHE A 76 -30.46 -11.07 -50.72
C PHE A 76 -30.21 -12.52 -50.26
N TYR A 77 -30.70 -13.50 -51.03
CA TYR A 77 -30.48 -14.91 -50.74
C TYR A 77 -29.02 -15.33 -50.94
N TYR A 78 -28.32 -14.79 -51.93
CA TYR A 78 -26.92 -15.12 -52.19
C TYR A 78 -25.99 -14.61 -51.09
N LEU A 79 -26.23 -13.40 -50.59
CA LEU A 79 -25.49 -12.80 -49.47
C LEU A 79 -25.70 -13.55 -48.15
N LYS A 80 -26.84 -14.25 -48.01
CA LYS A 80 -27.10 -15.11 -46.87
C LYS A 80 -26.09 -16.24 -46.72
N TYR A 81 -25.48 -16.73 -47.80
CA TYR A 81 -24.52 -17.83 -47.74
C TYR A 81 -23.07 -17.44 -48.05
N ASN A 82 -22.84 -16.28 -48.67
CA ASN A 82 -21.52 -15.90 -49.19
C ASN A 82 -21.01 -14.58 -48.58
N LYS A 83 -20.56 -14.65 -47.33
CA LYS A 83 -20.04 -13.48 -46.58
C LYS A 83 -18.82 -12.83 -47.24
N GLU A 84 -17.93 -13.62 -47.86
CA GLU A 84 -16.74 -13.10 -48.57
C GLU A 84 -17.07 -12.26 -49.81
N LYS A 85 -18.29 -12.41 -50.37
CA LYS A 85 -18.70 -11.72 -51.60
C LYS A 85 -19.43 -10.40 -51.34
N ILE A 86 -19.59 -9.98 -50.08
CA ILE A 86 -20.29 -8.74 -49.71
C ILE A 86 -19.73 -7.54 -50.47
N ASP A 87 -18.40 -7.37 -50.51
CA ASP A 87 -17.80 -6.21 -51.17
C ASP A 87 -17.94 -6.24 -52.70
N SER A 88 -17.93 -7.42 -53.32
CA SER A 88 -18.17 -7.58 -54.75
C SER A 88 -19.62 -7.27 -55.12
N ILE A 89 -20.58 -7.75 -54.33
CA ILE A 89 -22.01 -7.51 -54.57
C ILE A 89 -22.36 -6.04 -54.32
N ALA A 90 -21.77 -5.42 -53.31
CA ALA A 90 -21.89 -3.99 -53.10
C ALA A 90 -21.43 -3.17 -54.33
N ASN A 91 -20.30 -3.53 -54.95
CA ASN A 91 -19.85 -2.86 -56.18
C ASN A 91 -20.84 -3.03 -57.33
N VAL A 92 -21.29 -4.28 -57.58
CA VAL A 92 -22.26 -4.57 -58.65
C VAL A 92 -23.56 -3.81 -58.43
N ALA A 93 -24.07 -3.80 -57.19
CA ALA A 93 -25.30 -3.09 -56.84
C ALA A 93 -25.18 -1.58 -57.03
N LEU A 94 -24.05 -0.97 -56.65
CA LEU A 94 -23.82 0.47 -56.82
C LEU A 94 -23.73 0.86 -58.30
N VAL A 95 -22.98 0.10 -59.11
CA VAL A 95 -22.87 0.34 -60.56
C VAL A 95 -24.21 0.15 -61.26
N LEU A 96 -24.93 -0.92 -60.95
CA LEU A 96 -26.24 -1.16 -61.53
C LEU A 96 -27.23 -0.06 -61.14
N SER A 97 -27.24 0.37 -59.87
CA SER A 97 -28.09 1.46 -59.40
C SER A 97 -27.76 2.77 -60.12
N PHE A 98 -26.47 3.06 -60.33
CA PHE A 98 -26.06 4.24 -61.11
C PHE A 98 -26.56 4.19 -62.55
N ILE A 99 -26.40 3.06 -63.24
CA ILE A 99 -26.89 2.90 -64.61
C ILE A 99 -28.41 3.12 -64.65
N VAL A 100 -29.16 2.48 -63.75
CA VAL A 100 -30.62 2.62 -63.69
C VAL A 100 -31.03 4.07 -63.39
N TYR A 101 -30.41 4.72 -62.41
CA TYR A 101 -30.73 6.11 -62.05
C TYR A 101 -30.35 7.09 -63.16
N PHE A 102 -29.24 6.85 -63.85
CA PHE A 102 -28.83 7.64 -65.01
C PHE A 102 -29.77 7.45 -66.19
N SER A 103 -30.22 6.22 -66.47
CA SER A 103 -31.24 5.97 -67.48
C SER A 103 -32.58 6.65 -67.16
N ILE A 104 -33.01 6.64 -65.90
CA ILE A 104 -34.22 7.37 -65.45
C ILE A 104 -34.04 8.88 -65.65
N TYR A 105 -32.86 9.40 -65.33
CA TYR A 105 -32.54 10.81 -65.52
C TYR A 105 -32.68 11.23 -67.00
N LEU A 106 -32.17 10.43 -67.93
CA LEU A 106 -32.24 10.69 -69.38
C LEU A 106 -33.65 10.56 -69.98
N THR A 107 -34.48 9.63 -69.50
CA THR A 107 -35.71 9.22 -70.21
C THR A 107 -36.99 9.84 -69.67
N ALA A 108 -37.05 10.19 -68.39
CA ALA A 108 -38.34 10.34 -67.70
C ALA A 108 -38.94 11.76 -67.71
N SER A 109 -39.16 12.42 -68.87
CA SER A 109 -39.48 13.86 -69.11
C SER A 109 -40.28 14.73 -68.10
N ASP A 110 -41.09 14.17 -67.19
CA ASP A 110 -42.15 14.91 -66.45
C ASP A 110 -41.98 15.05 -64.93
N ASN A 111 -40.82 14.74 -64.33
CA ASN A 111 -40.70 14.61 -62.87
C ASN A 111 -39.51 15.39 -62.29
N SER A 112 -39.78 16.39 -61.44
CA SER A 112 -38.77 17.24 -60.80
C SER A 112 -37.89 16.48 -59.79
N MET A 113 -38.30 15.29 -59.35
CA MET A 113 -37.64 14.51 -58.29
C MET A 113 -36.51 13.56 -58.76
N ARG A 114 -36.17 13.49 -60.05
CA ARG A 114 -35.20 12.48 -60.57
C ARG A 114 -33.81 12.59 -59.93
N LEU A 115 -33.35 13.83 -59.72
CA LEU A 115 -32.03 14.11 -59.17
C LEU A 115 -31.89 13.64 -57.71
N GLY A 116 -33.01 13.41 -57.00
CA GLY A 116 -33.05 12.86 -55.64
C GLY A 116 -32.39 11.47 -55.51
N LEU A 117 -32.41 10.66 -56.57
CA LEU A 117 -31.84 9.31 -56.56
C LEU A 117 -30.32 9.32 -56.42
N PHE A 118 -29.65 10.35 -56.92
CA PHE A 118 -28.21 10.49 -56.81
C PHE A 118 -27.75 10.78 -55.38
N PHE A 119 -28.59 11.40 -54.55
CA PHE A 119 -28.30 11.58 -53.11
C PHE A 119 -28.27 10.24 -52.38
N LEU A 120 -29.26 9.38 -52.66
CA LEU A 120 -29.34 8.05 -52.08
C LEU A 120 -28.18 7.16 -52.55
N LEU A 121 -27.83 7.25 -53.83
CA LEU A 121 -26.66 6.57 -54.38
C LEU A 121 -25.37 7.03 -53.69
N LEU A 122 -25.16 8.34 -53.58
CA LEU A 122 -23.96 8.88 -52.93
C LEU A 122 -23.86 8.45 -51.46
N ALA A 123 -24.97 8.49 -50.72
CA ALA A 123 -25.05 8.01 -49.34
C ALA A 123 -24.74 6.50 -49.24
N ALA A 124 -25.24 5.70 -50.17
CA ALA A 124 -24.98 4.27 -50.23
C ALA A 124 -23.52 3.94 -50.56
N VAL A 125 -22.89 4.67 -51.49
CA VAL A 125 -21.46 4.54 -51.77
C VAL A 125 -20.65 4.89 -50.53
N PHE A 126 -20.98 6.00 -49.88
CA PHE A 126 -20.29 6.46 -48.68
C PHE A 126 -20.33 5.40 -47.57
N TYR A 127 -21.50 4.83 -47.30
CA TYR A 127 -21.65 3.79 -46.29
C TYR A 127 -20.92 2.48 -46.63
N LEU A 128 -20.99 2.03 -47.88
CA LEU A 128 -20.45 0.72 -48.29
C LEU A 128 -18.95 0.74 -48.57
N LYS A 129 -18.40 1.87 -49.02
CA LYS A 129 -17.04 1.97 -49.57
C LYS A 129 -16.17 3.06 -48.91
N GLY A 130 -16.76 3.86 -48.02
CA GLY A 130 -16.06 4.89 -47.25
C GLY A 130 -15.70 6.14 -48.05
N ARG A 131 -15.17 7.16 -47.36
CA ARG A 131 -14.91 8.50 -47.91
C ARG A 131 -14.12 8.56 -49.22
N ARG A 132 -13.07 7.75 -49.38
CA ARG A 132 -12.18 7.82 -50.57
C ARG A 132 -12.90 7.45 -51.85
N ILE A 133 -13.65 6.34 -51.82
CA ILE A 133 -14.39 5.87 -52.99
C ILE A 133 -15.61 6.76 -53.21
N ALA A 134 -16.28 7.21 -52.14
CA ALA A 134 -17.39 8.14 -52.24
C ALA A 134 -17.02 9.48 -52.90
N PHE A 135 -15.80 9.98 -52.69
CA PHE A 135 -15.31 11.19 -53.37
C PHE A 135 -15.19 10.99 -54.90
N ILE A 136 -14.69 9.83 -55.33
CA ILE A 136 -14.59 9.49 -56.76
C ILE A 136 -16.00 9.40 -57.36
N TRP A 137 -16.92 8.73 -56.67
CA TRP A 137 -18.32 8.61 -57.09
C TRP A 137 -19.06 9.95 -57.12
N LEU A 138 -18.79 10.85 -56.18
CA LEU A 138 -19.31 12.22 -56.22
C LEU A 138 -18.88 12.91 -57.51
N GLY A 139 -17.59 12.79 -57.88
CA GLY A 139 -17.08 13.31 -59.15
C GLY A 139 -17.79 12.73 -60.37
N ILE A 140 -17.98 11.41 -60.41
CA ILE A 140 -18.69 10.71 -61.50
C ILE A 140 -20.14 11.22 -61.61
N ILE A 141 -20.88 11.27 -60.48
CA ILE A 141 -22.27 11.71 -60.44
C ILE A 141 -22.40 13.17 -60.90
N LEU A 142 -21.57 14.07 -60.39
CA LEU A 142 -21.58 15.48 -60.77
C LEU A 142 -21.27 15.65 -62.26
N ALA A 143 -20.23 14.98 -62.75
CA ALA A 143 -19.86 15.02 -64.16
C ALA A 143 -20.99 14.51 -65.05
N SER A 144 -21.66 13.41 -64.68
CA SER A 144 -22.78 12.86 -65.44
C SER A 144 -24.00 13.79 -65.49
N ILE A 145 -24.33 14.46 -64.39
CA ILE A 145 -25.44 15.43 -64.35
C ILE A 145 -25.12 16.65 -65.23
N ILE A 146 -23.91 17.22 -65.05
CA ILE A 146 -23.46 18.43 -65.77
C ILE A 146 -23.32 18.15 -67.27
N LEU A 147 -22.75 17.01 -67.66
CA LEU A 147 -22.51 16.67 -69.07
C LEU A 147 -23.82 16.55 -69.85
N VAL A 148 -24.86 15.94 -69.24
CA VAL A 148 -26.18 15.82 -69.87
C VAL A 148 -26.83 17.19 -70.03
N HIS A 149 -26.73 18.05 -69.02
CA HIS A 149 -27.31 19.39 -69.08
C HIS A 149 -26.66 20.31 -70.12
N LEU A 150 -25.35 20.15 -70.34
CA LEU A 150 -24.63 20.88 -71.37
C LEU A 150 -24.84 20.30 -72.77
N ALA A 151 -25.39 19.09 -72.90
CA ALA A 151 -25.60 18.43 -74.18
C ALA A 151 -26.87 18.95 -74.87
N PRO A 152 -26.78 19.69 -75.99
CA PRO A 152 -27.95 20.30 -76.64
C PRO A 152 -28.97 19.29 -77.17
N SER A 153 -28.55 18.03 -77.34
CA SER A 153 -29.32 16.96 -77.95
C SER A 153 -30.28 16.23 -77.00
N ILE A 154 -30.23 16.51 -75.70
CA ILE A 154 -31.02 15.81 -74.67
C ILE A 154 -31.81 16.84 -73.86
N PRO A 155 -33.14 16.95 -74.02
CA PRO A 155 -33.95 17.86 -73.21
C PRO A 155 -34.08 17.29 -71.79
N ASP A 156 -33.36 17.87 -70.84
CA ASP A 156 -33.38 17.46 -69.43
C ASP A 156 -34.48 18.17 -68.60
N ASN A 157 -35.09 19.22 -69.14
CA ASN A 157 -36.16 20.03 -68.54
C ASN A 157 -35.80 20.67 -67.19
N TYR A 158 -34.51 20.81 -66.88
CA TYR A 158 -34.02 21.46 -65.66
C TYR A 158 -33.43 22.83 -65.94
N SER A 159 -33.64 23.78 -65.03
CA SER A 159 -32.97 25.07 -65.09
C SER A 159 -31.51 24.95 -64.64
N HIS A 160 -30.64 25.84 -65.15
CA HIS A 160 -29.25 25.96 -64.69
C HIS A 160 -29.17 26.12 -63.16
N LEU A 161 -30.13 26.83 -62.55
CA LEU A 161 -30.17 27.07 -61.11
C LEU A 161 -30.51 25.82 -60.30
N GLU A 162 -31.40 24.96 -60.80
CA GLU A 162 -31.76 23.69 -60.14
C GLU A 162 -30.59 22.71 -60.14
N ILE A 163 -29.89 22.58 -61.27
CA ILE A 163 -28.72 21.70 -61.38
C ILE A 163 -27.57 22.21 -60.50
N PHE A 164 -27.31 23.52 -60.53
CA PHE A 164 -26.33 24.13 -59.63
C PHE A 164 -26.67 23.86 -58.16
N THR A 165 -27.95 24.01 -57.79
CA THR A 165 -28.44 23.72 -56.44
C THR A 165 -28.23 22.27 -56.06
N VAL A 166 -28.59 21.31 -56.92
CA VAL A 166 -28.38 19.87 -56.67
C VAL A 166 -26.90 19.53 -56.50
N CYS A 167 -26.03 20.09 -57.35
CA CYS A 167 -24.58 19.92 -57.22
C CYS A 167 -24.06 20.39 -55.86
N ILE A 168 -24.50 21.56 -55.39
CA ILE A 168 -24.16 22.07 -54.05
C ILE A 168 -24.65 21.12 -52.96
N HIS A 169 -25.90 20.65 -53.06
CA HIS A 169 -26.46 19.76 -52.04
C HIS A 169 -25.74 18.40 -52.01
N LEU A 170 -25.31 17.84 -53.15
CA LEU A 170 -24.53 16.60 -53.20
C LEU A 170 -23.15 16.79 -52.55
N ILE A 171 -22.50 17.94 -52.79
CA ILE A 171 -21.24 18.30 -52.14
C ILE A 171 -21.46 18.46 -50.63
N ALA A 172 -22.51 19.17 -50.21
CA ALA A 172 -22.85 19.34 -48.80
C ALA A 172 -23.12 17.99 -48.10
N LEU A 173 -23.87 17.09 -48.74
CA LEU A 173 -24.12 15.75 -48.23
C LEU A 173 -22.81 14.97 -48.04
N PHE A 174 -21.90 15.04 -49.01
CA PHE A 174 -20.58 14.41 -48.88
C PHE A 174 -19.80 14.96 -47.68
N PHE A 175 -19.76 16.28 -47.50
CA PHE A 175 -19.05 16.90 -46.37
C PHE A 175 -19.65 16.51 -45.02
N ILE A 176 -20.99 16.47 -44.90
CA ILE A 176 -21.68 16.06 -43.66
C ILE A 176 -21.30 14.62 -43.30
N LEU A 177 -21.37 13.71 -44.27
CA LEU A 177 -21.04 12.30 -44.05
C LEU A 177 -19.54 12.10 -43.75
N ASN A 178 -18.67 12.82 -44.46
CA ASN A 178 -17.22 12.80 -44.24
C ASN A 178 -16.84 13.28 -42.83
N THR A 179 -17.41 14.39 -42.37
CA THR A 179 -17.16 14.90 -41.01
C THR A 179 -17.68 13.92 -39.94
N HIS A 180 -18.83 13.28 -40.17
CA HIS A 180 -19.35 12.28 -39.26
C HIS A 180 -18.44 11.04 -39.15
N GLU A 181 -17.94 10.53 -40.29
CA GLU A 181 -17.00 9.40 -40.33
C GLU A 181 -15.69 9.73 -39.61
N ILE A 182 -15.08 10.89 -39.90
CA ILE A 182 -13.86 11.36 -39.21
C ILE A 182 -14.09 11.50 -37.70
N SER A 183 -15.23 12.05 -37.30
CA SER A 183 -15.57 12.21 -35.88
C SER A 183 -15.72 10.85 -35.18
N ARG A 184 -16.28 9.85 -35.88
CA ARG A 184 -16.39 8.49 -35.38
C ARG A 184 -15.01 7.84 -35.24
N ASP A 185 -14.16 7.90 -36.26
CA ASP A 185 -12.79 7.37 -36.25
C ASP A 185 -12.00 7.95 -35.06
N ASN A 186 -12.12 9.26 -34.84
CA ASN A 186 -11.45 9.94 -33.72
C ASN A 186 -11.94 9.45 -32.36
N ARG A 187 -13.26 9.26 -32.18
CA ARG A 187 -13.82 8.72 -30.92
C ARG A 187 -13.33 7.30 -30.67
N GLU A 188 -13.32 6.46 -31.69
CA GLU A 188 -12.83 5.07 -31.58
C GLU A 188 -11.34 5.05 -31.21
N ARG A 189 -10.51 5.93 -31.79
CA ARG A 189 -9.11 6.05 -31.42
C ARG A 189 -8.91 6.50 -29.98
N ILE A 190 -9.62 7.54 -29.54
CA ILE A 190 -9.52 8.07 -28.17
C ILE A 190 -9.91 6.98 -27.15
N ILE A 191 -10.99 6.23 -27.41
CA ILE A 191 -11.41 5.14 -26.53
C ILE A 191 -10.33 4.05 -26.45
N LYS A 192 -9.73 3.67 -27.59
CA LYS A 192 -8.65 2.67 -27.60
C LYS A 192 -7.42 3.15 -26.82
N GLU A 193 -6.98 4.38 -27.04
CA GLU A 193 -5.86 4.98 -26.31
C GLU A 193 -6.15 5.06 -24.81
N PHE A 194 -7.36 5.47 -24.43
CA PHE A 194 -7.78 5.53 -23.03
C PHE A 194 -7.85 4.16 -22.37
N ASN A 195 -8.37 3.14 -23.06
CA ASN A 195 -8.41 1.77 -22.55
C ASN A 195 -7.01 1.21 -22.30
N ILE A 196 -6.08 1.39 -23.25
CA ILE A 196 -4.68 0.97 -23.08
C ILE A 196 -4.05 1.68 -21.88
N HIS A 197 -4.31 2.99 -21.74
CA HIS A 197 -3.80 3.76 -20.61
C HIS A 197 -4.38 3.27 -19.27
N LEU A 198 -5.68 3.00 -19.21
CA LEU A 198 -6.36 2.52 -18.02
C LEU A 198 -5.87 1.12 -17.61
N GLU A 199 -5.71 0.21 -18.58
CA GLU A 199 -5.14 -1.12 -18.35
C GLU A 199 -3.72 -1.01 -17.77
N HIS A 200 -2.90 -0.13 -18.33
CA HIS A 200 -1.57 0.13 -17.78
C HIS A 200 -1.63 0.70 -16.35
N GLN A 201 -2.53 1.65 -16.07
CA GLN A 201 -2.70 2.21 -14.72
C GLN A 201 -3.15 1.15 -13.71
N VAL A 202 -4.13 0.33 -14.05
CA VAL A 202 -4.62 -0.77 -13.20
C VAL A 202 -3.50 -1.77 -12.94
N HIS A 203 -2.72 -2.13 -13.96
CA HIS A 203 -1.57 -3.01 -13.81
C HIS A 203 -0.52 -2.42 -12.87
N GLN A 204 -0.16 -1.15 -13.04
CA GLN A 204 0.79 -0.44 -12.17
C GLN A 204 0.31 -0.35 -10.71
N GLN A 205 -0.97 -0.04 -10.47
CA GLN A 205 -1.54 -0.03 -9.12
C GLN A 205 -1.53 -1.43 -8.50
N THR A 206 -1.84 -2.46 -9.28
CA THR A 206 -1.81 -3.85 -8.82
C THR A 206 -0.40 -4.27 -8.43
N LEU A 207 0.62 -3.90 -9.21
CA LEU A 207 2.01 -4.16 -8.88
C LEU A 207 2.44 -3.45 -7.60
N LYS A 208 2.15 -2.15 -7.46
CA LYS A 208 2.47 -1.40 -6.23
C LYS A 208 1.80 -1.98 -4.99
N LEU A 209 0.54 -2.41 -5.12
CA LEU A 209 -0.17 -3.06 -4.02
C LEU A 209 0.50 -4.39 -3.62
N ARG A 210 0.86 -5.22 -4.61
CA ARG A 210 1.58 -6.48 -4.37
C ARG A 210 2.97 -6.26 -3.75
N GLU A 211 3.72 -5.28 -4.22
CA GLU A 211 5.02 -4.91 -3.64
C GLU A 211 4.87 -4.44 -2.20
N SER A 212 3.89 -3.58 -1.92
CA SER A 212 3.59 -3.12 -0.57
C SER A 212 3.16 -4.27 0.35
N GLU A 213 2.32 -5.19 -0.14
CA GLU A 213 1.87 -6.36 0.62
C GLU A 213 3.03 -7.31 0.92
N ALA A 214 3.85 -7.63 -0.08
CA ALA A 214 5.04 -8.46 0.07
C ALA A 214 6.04 -7.85 1.06
N LEU A 215 6.25 -6.53 1.02
CA LEU A 215 7.12 -5.82 1.96
C LEU A 215 6.59 -5.91 3.39
N LEU A 216 5.27 -5.71 3.60
CA LEU A 216 4.67 -5.83 4.92
C LEU A 216 4.82 -7.25 5.49
N LEU A 217 4.53 -8.26 4.67
CA LEU A 217 4.68 -9.67 5.07
C LEU A 217 6.14 -10.01 5.38
N ALA A 218 7.09 -9.59 4.54
CA ALA A 218 8.52 -9.81 4.78
C ALA A 218 9.02 -9.09 6.04
N THR A 219 8.51 -7.87 6.30
CA THR A 219 8.84 -7.12 7.52
C THR A 219 8.37 -7.87 8.75
N VAL A 220 7.11 -8.32 8.77
CA VAL A 220 6.56 -9.11 9.87
C VAL A 220 7.33 -10.42 10.06
N GLU A 221 7.66 -11.12 8.97
CA GLU A 221 8.40 -12.39 9.01
C GLU A 221 9.81 -12.28 9.58
N SER A 222 10.45 -11.12 9.44
CA SER A 222 11.81 -10.85 9.93
C SER A 222 11.88 -10.32 11.36
N LEU A 223 10.74 -10.08 12.03
CA LEU A 223 10.71 -9.63 13.42
C LEU A 223 11.32 -10.69 14.36
N PRO A 224 12.28 -10.32 15.25
CA PRO A 224 12.98 -11.26 16.12
C PRO A 224 12.21 -11.59 17.41
N PHE A 225 10.88 -11.56 17.37
CA PHE A 225 9.99 -11.85 18.48
C PHE A 225 8.68 -12.45 17.97
N ASP A 226 7.92 -13.12 18.83
CA ASP A 226 6.63 -13.67 18.44
C ASP A 226 5.70 -12.53 18.02
N PHE A 227 5.11 -12.63 16.83
CA PHE A 227 4.09 -11.69 16.34
C PHE A 227 2.86 -12.46 15.88
N PHE A 228 1.67 -11.97 16.23
CA PHE A 228 0.41 -12.51 15.74
C PHE A 228 -0.65 -11.43 15.57
N VAL A 229 -1.60 -11.68 14.66
CA VAL A 229 -2.80 -10.87 14.46
C VAL A 229 -4.01 -11.79 14.49
N VAL A 230 -5.05 -11.38 15.20
CA VAL A 230 -6.35 -12.03 15.20
C VAL A 230 -7.36 -11.08 14.58
N ASP A 231 -8.15 -11.58 13.63
CA ASP A 231 -9.17 -10.79 12.95
C ASP A 231 -10.40 -10.53 13.85
N SER A 232 -11.34 -9.71 13.36
CA SER A 232 -12.61 -9.43 14.04
C SER A 232 -13.48 -10.67 14.31
N SER A 233 -13.23 -11.79 13.62
CA SER A 233 -13.92 -13.06 13.84
C SER A 233 -13.27 -13.90 14.95
N GLY A 234 -12.17 -13.44 15.54
CA GLY A 234 -11.42 -14.19 16.55
C GLY A 234 -10.51 -15.28 15.97
N ARG A 235 -10.24 -15.28 14.66
CA ARG A 235 -9.32 -16.23 14.01
C ARG A 235 -7.95 -15.59 13.82
N LEU A 236 -6.90 -16.39 13.98
CA LEU A 236 -5.53 -15.91 13.78
C LEU A 236 -5.29 -15.67 12.28
N SER A 237 -5.18 -14.41 11.88
CA SER A 237 -5.01 -13.98 10.49
C SER A 237 -3.54 -13.90 10.07
N MET A 238 -2.62 -13.64 11.00
CA MET A 238 -1.20 -13.50 10.70
C MET A 238 -0.35 -14.00 11.87
N GLN A 239 0.81 -14.55 11.56
CA GLN A 239 1.87 -14.94 12.50
C GLN A 239 3.21 -14.90 11.77
N ASN A 240 4.29 -14.57 12.45
CA ASN A 240 5.63 -14.61 11.87
C ASN A 240 6.35 -15.95 12.09
N SER A 241 7.55 -16.07 11.55
CA SER A 241 8.46 -17.22 11.68
C SER A 241 8.71 -17.61 13.14
N ILE A 242 9.04 -16.65 14.01
CA ILE A 242 9.37 -16.88 15.41
C ILE A 242 8.16 -17.45 16.17
N PHE A 243 6.96 -16.88 15.95
CA PHE A 243 5.73 -17.42 16.53
C PHE A 243 5.50 -18.88 16.10
N ARG A 244 5.71 -19.20 14.81
CA ARG A 244 5.53 -20.56 14.29
C ARG A 244 6.54 -21.55 14.86
N GLU A 245 7.78 -21.15 15.07
CA GLU A 245 8.79 -22.00 15.71
C GLU A 245 8.37 -22.35 17.14
N ASN A 246 7.83 -21.36 17.86
CA ASN A 246 7.54 -21.51 19.28
C ASN A 246 6.17 -22.15 19.58
N TRP A 247 5.17 -21.90 18.74
CA TRP A 247 3.77 -22.31 18.93
C TRP A 247 3.20 -23.13 17.77
N GLY A 248 3.95 -23.33 16.68
CA GLY A 248 3.45 -24.01 15.49
C GLY A 248 2.59 -23.12 14.59
N ASN A 249 2.14 -23.67 13.45
CA ASN A 249 1.30 -22.94 12.51
C ASN A 249 -0.18 -23.07 12.88
N ILE A 250 -0.79 -21.95 13.30
CA ILE A 250 -2.20 -21.88 13.70
C ILE A 250 -3.04 -20.85 12.93
N THR A 251 -2.55 -20.41 11.76
CA THR A 251 -3.30 -19.47 10.90
C THR A 251 -4.68 -20.03 10.55
N GLY A 252 -5.71 -19.19 10.63
CA GLY A 252 -7.12 -19.51 10.35
C GLY A 252 -7.87 -20.19 11.51
N LYS A 253 -7.15 -20.66 12.53
CA LYS A 253 -7.75 -21.33 13.69
C LYS A 253 -8.20 -20.32 14.73
N ARG A 254 -9.22 -20.69 15.51
CA ARG A 254 -9.59 -19.98 16.74
C ARG A 254 -8.88 -20.57 17.94
N LEU A 255 -8.81 -19.81 19.03
CA LEU A 255 -8.23 -20.24 20.31
C LEU A 255 -8.86 -21.54 20.82
N GLU A 256 -10.18 -21.72 20.66
CA GLU A 256 -10.91 -22.88 21.15
C GLU A 256 -10.61 -24.17 20.35
N GLU A 257 -10.06 -24.04 19.14
CA GLU A 257 -9.70 -25.15 18.26
C GLU A 257 -8.27 -25.67 18.55
N LEU A 258 -7.52 -25.02 19.45
CA LEU A 258 -6.12 -25.33 19.75
C LEU A 258 -5.98 -26.36 20.86
N SER A 259 -4.96 -27.21 20.75
CA SER A 259 -4.65 -28.27 21.73
C SER A 259 -3.48 -27.88 22.65
N PHE A 260 -3.50 -26.67 23.20
CA PHE A 260 -2.53 -26.21 24.21
C PHE A 260 -3.01 -26.45 25.64
N ASP A 261 -2.14 -26.21 26.61
CA ASP A 261 -2.51 -26.23 28.03
C ASP A 261 -3.68 -25.26 28.29
N LYS A 262 -4.66 -25.72 29.08
CA LYS A 262 -5.88 -24.97 29.40
C LYS A 262 -5.59 -23.66 30.11
N THR A 263 -4.55 -23.62 30.93
CA THR A 263 -4.13 -22.40 31.64
C THR A 263 -3.68 -21.32 30.64
N LEU A 264 -2.85 -21.71 29.66
CA LEU A 264 -2.35 -20.86 28.59
C LEU A 264 -3.49 -20.33 27.71
N LEU A 265 -4.39 -21.21 27.27
CA LEU A 265 -5.54 -20.82 26.44
C LEU A 265 -6.49 -19.88 27.17
N SER A 266 -6.70 -20.08 28.48
CA SER A 266 -7.53 -19.20 29.30
C SER A 266 -6.92 -17.80 29.40
N GLN A 267 -5.60 -17.73 29.59
CA GLN A 267 -4.87 -16.46 29.64
C GLN A 267 -4.91 -15.73 28.29
N TRP A 268 -4.66 -16.43 27.18
CA TRP A 268 -4.76 -15.84 25.84
C TRP A 268 -6.19 -15.36 25.53
N GLY A 269 -7.20 -16.14 25.94
CA GLY A 269 -8.60 -15.76 25.82
C GLY A 269 -8.93 -14.47 26.59
N GLU A 270 -8.44 -14.33 27.81
CA GLU A 270 -8.62 -13.10 28.59
C GLU A 270 -7.90 -11.90 27.96
N ASN A 271 -6.64 -12.08 27.55
CA ASN A 271 -5.88 -11.03 26.89
C ASN A 271 -6.58 -10.55 25.61
N ASN A 272 -7.09 -11.49 24.81
CA ASN A 272 -7.84 -11.19 23.60
C ASN A 272 -9.14 -10.44 23.91
N ARG A 273 -9.91 -10.87 24.94
CA ARG A 273 -11.13 -10.17 25.37
C ARG A 273 -10.86 -8.72 25.75
N CYS A 274 -9.84 -8.46 26.57
CA CYS A 274 -9.44 -7.10 26.95
C CYS A 274 -9.04 -6.25 25.74
N ALA A 275 -8.27 -6.82 24.82
CA ALA A 275 -7.87 -6.15 23.58
C ALA A 275 -9.06 -5.84 22.67
N PHE A 276 -10.00 -6.77 22.48
CA PHE A 276 -11.24 -6.52 21.74
C PHE A 276 -12.18 -5.52 22.43
N ALA A 277 -12.10 -5.38 23.76
CA ALA A 277 -12.78 -4.32 24.51
C ALA A 277 -12.07 -2.94 24.36
N GLY A 278 -10.95 -2.89 23.66
CA GLY A 278 -10.22 -1.66 23.35
C GLY A 278 -9.08 -1.33 24.32
N GLN A 279 -8.75 -2.21 25.26
CA GLN A 279 -7.69 -2.03 26.24
C GLN A 279 -6.42 -2.78 25.83
N THR A 280 -5.26 -2.12 25.92
CA THR A 280 -3.97 -2.81 25.71
C THR A 280 -3.58 -3.59 26.94
N VAL A 281 -3.39 -4.90 26.77
CA VAL A 281 -2.82 -5.77 27.80
C VAL A 281 -1.30 -5.74 27.69
N ASN A 282 -0.63 -5.51 28.82
CA ASN A 282 0.82 -5.52 28.92
C ASN A 282 1.21 -6.27 30.21
N SER A 283 1.85 -7.43 30.07
CA SER A 283 2.18 -8.29 31.21
C SER A 283 3.42 -9.15 30.96
N GLU A 284 4.09 -9.56 32.02
CA GLU A 284 5.14 -10.57 31.96
C GLU A 284 4.55 -11.94 32.29
N ILE A 285 4.83 -12.95 31.46
CA ILE A 285 4.35 -14.31 31.66
C ILE A 285 5.47 -15.32 31.43
N THR A 286 5.61 -16.28 32.35
CA THR A 286 6.47 -17.44 32.15
C THR A 286 5.62 -18.60 31.68
N THR A 287 5.92 -19.12 30.49
CA THR A 287 5.18 -20.22 29.88
C THR A 287 6.11 -21.18 29.15
N LYS A 288 5.63 -22.39 28.90
CA LYS A 288 6.35 -23.44 28.18
C LYS A 288 5.83 -23.52 26.75
N GLY A 289 6.62 -23.02 25.81
CA GLY A 289 6.43 -23.24 24.38
C GLY A 289 7.13 -24.51 23.90
N HIS A 290 7.17 -24.72 22.58
CA HIS A 290 7.93 -25.83 21.98
C HIS A 290 9.45 -25.65 22.18
N THR A 291 9.93 -24.41 22.21
CA THR A 291 11.35 -24.09 22.41
C THR A 291 11.79 -24.15 23.88
N GLY A 292 10.88 -24.54 24.79
CA GLY A 292 11.15 -24.70 26.22
C GLY A 292 10.42 -23.66 27.08
N VAL A 293 10.86 -23.56 28.34
CA VAL A 293 10.32 -22.59 29.30
C VAL A 293 11.00 -21.24 29.11
N LYS A 294 10.21 -20.23 28.79
CA LYS A 294 10.66 -18.86 28.54
C LYS A 294 9.79 -17.87 29.29
N THR A 295 10.37 -16.71 29.62
CA THR A 295 9.65 -15.57 30.19
C THR A 295 9.46 -14.53 29.10
N TYR A 296 8.19 -14.23 28.81
CA TYR A 296 7.80 -13.29 27.78
C TYR A 296 7.27 -12.01 28.37
N HIS A 297 7.60 -10.89 27.74
CA HIS A 297 6.83 -9.67 27.83
C HIS A 297 5.75 -9.71 26.74
N ASN A 298 4.51 -9.97 27.14
CA ASN A 298 3.35 -10.06 26.26
C ASN A 298 2.67 -8.69 26.18
N ILE A 299 2.47 -8.20 24.96
CA ILE A 299 1.67 -7.01 24.67
C ILE A 299 0.60 -7.41 23.66
N THR A 300 -0.68 -7.17 23.99
CA THR A 300 -1.81 -7.43 23.09
C THR A 300 -2.68 -6.18 23.00
N SER A 301 -2.92 -5.68 21.79
CA SER A 301 -3.57 -4.37 21.54
C SER A 301 -4.64 -4.45 20.45
N PRO A 302 -5.69 -3.60 20.51
CA PRO A 302 -6.68 -3.49 19.43
C PRO A 302 -6.11 -2.89 18.15
N ILE A 303 -6.49 -3.46 17.01
CA ILE A 303 -6.30 -2.85 15.69
C ILE A 303 -7.56 -2.04 15.37
N ARG A 304 -7.40 -0.74 15.14
CA ARG A 304 -8.52 0.19 14.87
C ARG A 304 -8.51 0.66 13.43
N ASN A 305 -9.70 0.74 12.83
CA ASN A 305 -9.95 1.41 11.56
C ASN A 305 -11.17 2.32 11.72
N ASN A 306 -11.02 3.62 11.49
CA ASN A 306 -12.10 4.62 11.59
C ASN A 306 -12.98 4.44 12.85
N ASN A 307 -12.34 4.37 14.03
CA ASN A 307 -12.91 4.11 15.36
C ASN A 307 -13.48 2.69 15.64
N SER A 308 -13.58 1.82 14.64
CA SER A 308 -14.01 0.43 14.84
C SER A 308 -12.82 -0.48 15.09
N ILE A 309 -12.95 -1.41 16.05
CA ILE A 309 -11.93 -2.44 16.28
C ILE A 309 -12.13 -3.53 15.22
N ILE A 310 -11.13 -3.74 14.38
CA ILE A 310 -11.18 -4.70 13.25
C ILE A 310 -10.38 -5.98 13.52
N GLY A 311 -9.71 -6.06 14.66
CA GLY A 311 -8.87 -7.17 15.07
C GLY A 311 -8.03 -6.78 16.28
N ILE A 312 -7.11 -7.66 16.65
CA ILE A 312 -6.10 -7.43 17.68
C ILE A 312 -4.74 -7.86 17.15
N VAL A 313 -3.69 -7.21 17.64
CA VAL A 313 -2.29 -7.56 17.37
C VAL A 313 -1.63 -7.88 18.70
N GLY A 314 -0.78 -8.91 18.71
CA GLY A 314 -0.01 -9.24 19.88
C GLY A 314 1.43 -9.60 19.55
N VAL A 315 2.29 -9.33 20.53
CA VAL A 315 3.71 -9.68 20.48
C VAL A 315 4.12 -10.36 21.78
N ASN A 316 5.05 -11.32 21.69
CA ASN A 316 5.72 -11.90 22.85
C ASN A 316 7.23 -11.73 22.68
N ILE A 317 7.83 -10.87 23.51
CA ILE A 317 9.26 -10.61 23.50
C ILE A 317 9.90 -11.49 24.56
N ASP A 318 10.82 -12.37 24.16
CA ASP A 318 11.57 -13.21 25.11
C ASP A 318 12.51 -12.33 25.95
N ILE A 319 12.23 -12.25 27.25
CA ILE A 319 13.02 -11.51 28.24
C ILE A 319 13.73 -12.45 29.22
N THR A 320 13.85 -13.74 28.88
CA THR A 320 14.43 -14.76 29.77
C THR A 320 15.87 -14.42 30.16
N GLU A 321 16.70 -14.02 29.19
CA GLU A 321 18.08 -13.63 29.47
C GLU A 321 18.15 -12.37 30.32
N ARG A 322 17.33 -11.36 30.01
CA ARG A 322 17.20 -10.14 30.81
C ARG A 322 16.88 -10.45 32.27
N LYS A 323 15.90 -11.32 32.53
CA LYS A 323 15.55 -11.76 33.90
C LYS A 323 16.66 -12.55 34.56
N ARG A 324 17.42 -13.37 33.82
CA ARG A 324 18.60 -14.07 34.36
C ARG A 324 19.69 -13.09 34.77
N MET A 325 19.96 -12.07 33.96
CA MET A 325 20.92 -11.01 34.28
C MET A 325 20.46 -10.20 35.49
N GLU A 326 19.19 -9.81 35.54
CA GLU A 326 18.59 -9.10 36.68
C GLU A 326 18.75 -9.90 37.99
N LYS A 327 18.47 -11.21 37.96
CA LYS A 327 18.67 -12.09 39.12
C LYS A 327 20.15 -12.21 39.52
N LYS A 328 21.07 -12.34 38.55
CA LYS A 328 22.51 -12.39 38.82
C LYS A 328 23.02 -11.09 39.45
N LEU A 329 22.57 -9.95 38.93
CA LEU A 329 22.90 -8.64 39.49
C LEU A 329 22.41 -8.53 40.93
N LEU A 330 21.14 -8.87 41.18
CA LEU A 330 20.56 -8.81 42.52
C LEU A 330 21.29 -9.75 43.50
N HIS A 331 21.70 -10.92 43.04
CA HIS A 331 22.49 -11.85 43.84
C HIS A 331 23.89 -11.29 44.17
N SER A 332 24.61 -10.78 43.17
CA SER A 332 25.94 -10.19 43.36
C SER A 332 25.91 -8.94 44.25
N MET A 333 24.86 -8.11 44.13
CA MET A 333 24.64 -6.97 45.03
C MET A 333 24.47 -7.46 46.47
N LYS A 334 23.68 -8.51 46.68
CA LYS A 334 23.48 -9.10 48.01
C LYS A 334 24.78 -9.68 48.58
N GLU A 335 25.53 -10.45 47.80
CA GLU A 335 26.83 -11.00 48.20
C GLU A 335 27.82 -9.89 48.57
N THR A 336 27.92 -8.84 47.74
CA THR A 336 28.79 -7.69 48.01
C THR A 336 28.40 -6.99 49.30
N GLN A 337 27.10 -6.81 49.55
CA GLN A 337 26.60 -6.22 50.78
C GLN A 337 26.92 -7.08 52.01
N GLU A 338 26.77 -8.41 51.90
CA GLU A 338 27.09 -9.36 52.96
C GLU A 338 28.60 -9.38 53.25
N THR A 339 29.46 -9.51 52.23
CA THR A 339 30.93 -9.49 52.41
C THR A 339 31.42 -8.17 52.99
N ASN A 340 30.85 -7.04 52.55
CA ASN A 340 31.21 -5.74 53.10
C ASN A 340 30.80 -5.63 54.58
N HIS A 341 29.61 -6.12 54.94
CA HIS A 341 29.18 -6.18 56.34
C HIS A 341 30.09 -7.06 57.21
N GLU A 342 30.50 -8.22 56.71
CA GLU A 342 31.45 -9.11 57.40
C GLU A 342 32.83 -8.45 57.59
N LEU A 343 33.35 -7.79 56.55
CA LEU A 343 34.61 -7.05 56.62
C LEU A 343 34.55 -5.94 57.68
N ARG A 344 33.42 -5.22 57.78
CA ARG A 344 33.22 -4.20 58.81
C ARG A 344 33.23 -4.79 60.21
N LYS A 345 32.54 -5.91 60.43
CA LYS A 345 32.56 -6.61 61.72
C LYS A 345 33.97 -7.07 62.07
N PHE A 346 34.69 -7.66 61.13
CA PHE A 346 36.06 -8.10 61.32
C PHE A 346 36.99 -6.94 61.70
N ASN A 347 36.98 -5.84 60.92
CA ASN A 347 37.78 -4.66 61.19
C ASN A 347 37.45 -4.05 62.55
N TYR A 348 36.17 -3.98 62.93
CA TYR A 348 35.75 -3.48 64.23
C TYR A 348 36.27 -4.33 65.39
N VAL A 349 36.12 -5.67 65.30
CA VAL A 349 36.60 -6.59 66.33
C VAL A 349 38.12 -6.55 66.44
N MET A 350 38.85 -6.58 65.32
CA MET A 350 40.31 -6.49 65.32
C MET A 350 40.83 -5.18 65.91
N ALA A 351 40.24 -4.04 65.55
CA ALA A 351 40.64 -2.76 66.12
C ALA A 351 40.47 -2.74 67.65
N ARG A 352 39.35 -3.26 68.15
CA ARG A 352 39.11 -3.37 69.59
C ARG A 352 40.11 -4.30 70.27
N ASP A 353 40.31 -5.49 69.71
CA ASP A 353 41.14 -6.53 70.32
C ASP A 353 42.64 -6.18 70.25
N LEU A 354 43.08 -5.35 69.29
CA LEU A 354 44.44 -4.79 69.25
C LEU A 354 44.63 -3.58 70.18
N LYS A 355 43.56 -2.82 70.46
CA LYS A 355 43.61 -1.68 71.38
C LYS A 355 43.86 -2.09 72.82
N GLU A 356 43.29 -3.22 73.25
CA GLU A 356 43.43 -3.73 74.61
C GLU A 356 44.88 -4.03 75.04
N PRO A 357 45.71 -4.75 74.24
CA PRO A 357 47.11 -4.96 74.59
C PRO A 357 47.93 -3.66 74.51
N LEU A 358 47.64 -2.75 73.57
CA LEU A 358 48.34 -1.45 73.50
C LEU A 358 48.06 -0.58 74.73
N LYS A 359 46.81 -0.55 75.19
CA LYS A 359 46.42 0.13 76.42
C LYS A 359 47.09 -0.49 77.64
N THR A 360 47.20 -1.82 77.67
CA THR A 360 47.90 -2.55 78.72
C THR A 360 49.39 -2.21 78.74
N ILE A 361 50.05 -2.17 77.59
CA ILE A 361 51.45 -1.72 77.46
C ILE A 361 51.59 -0.28 77.97
N SER A 362 50.72 0.63 77.53
CA SER A 362 50.72 2.02 78.01
C SER A 362 50.58 2.10 79.54
N HIS A 363 49.60 1.43 80.14
CA HIS A 363 49.41 1.44 81.59
C HIS A 363 50.63 0.90 82.35
N TYR A 364 51.22 -0.23 81.91
CA TYR A 364 52.42 -0.77 82.56
C TYR A 364 53.63 0.15 82.38
N THR A 365 53.77 0.81 81.23
CA THR A 365 54.82 1.82 81.04
C THR A 365 54.62 3.03 81.97
N SER A 366 53.39 3.50 82.16
CA SER A 366 53.09 4.59 83.08
C SER A 366 53.32 4.17 84.56
N PHE A 367 52.88 2.97 84.97
CA PHE A 367 53.13 2.45 86.31
C PHE A 367 54.63 2.29 86.60
N LEU A 368 55.41 1.74 85.65
CA LEU A 368 56.86 1.64 85.82
C LEU A 368 57.54 3.01 85.90
N GLN A 369 57.03 4.02 85.19
CA GLN A 369 57.51 5.39 85.30
C GLN A 369 57.16 6.02 86.67
N GLU A 370 55.97 5.75 87.22
CA GLU A 370 55.50 6.31 88.51
C GLU A 370 56.12 5.61 89.74
N ASP A 371 56.24 4.28 89.72
CA ASP A 371 56.70 3.49 90.88
C ASP A 371 58.23 3.42 90.99
N MET A 372 58.95 3.66 89.89
CA MET A 372 60.43 3.53 89.84
C MET A 372 61.15 4.85 89.55
N VAL A 373 60.52 6.01 89.77
CA VAL A 373 61.06 7.36 89.47
C VAL A 373 62.51 7.54 89.94
N ASP A 374 62.84 7.09 91.15
CA ASP A 374 64.16 7.28 91.77
C ASP A 374 65.18 6.16 91.46
N LEU A 375 64.76 5.10 90.76
CA LEU A 375 65.56 3.90 90.45
C LEU A 375 65.88 3.76 88.94
N LEU A 376 65.23 4.54 88.09
CA LEU A 376 65.44 4.51 86.64
C LEU A 376 66.66 5.34 86.24
N THR A 377 67.50 4.80 85.37
CA THR A 377 68.52 5.60 84.68
C THR A 377 67.87 6.49 83.61
N ALA A 378 68.49 7.63 83.29
CA ALA A 378 68.00 8.55 82.25
C ALA A 378 67.76 7.87 80.89
N LYS A 379 68.49 6.78 80.58
CA LYS A 379 68.31 5.97 79.38
C LYS A 379 67.06 5.10 79.44
N GLN A 380 66.76 4.49 80.60
CA GLN A 380 65.55 3.68 80.81
C GLN A 380 64.28 4.54 80.84
N GLU A 381 64.34 5.71 81.46
CA GLU A 381 63.22 6.68 81.45
C GLU A 381 62.89 7.13 80.02
N LYS A 382 63.92 7.41 79.21
CA LYS A 382 63.74 7.74 77.78
C LYS A 382 63.08 6.59 77.01
N TYR A 383 63.50 5.34 77.21
CA TYR A 383 62.91 4.19 76.55
C TYR A 383 61.45 3.92 76.95
N LEU A 384 61.09 4.11 78.23
CA LEU A 384 59.71 3.99 78.67
C LEU A 384 58.82 5.06 78.06
N LYS A 385 59.30 6.31 77.97
CA LYS A 385 58.58 7.41 77.30
C LYS A 385 58.41 7.17 75.80
N GLU A 386 59.43 6.64 75.12
CA GLU A 386 59.32 6.26 73.70
C GLU A 386 58.34 5.10 73.49
N LEU A 387 58.34 4.07 74.37
CA LEU A 387 57.40 2.95 74.30
C LEU A 387 55.95 3.38 74.54
N GLU A 388 55.72 4.26 75.52
CA GLU A 388 54.41 4.83 75.79
C GLU A 388 53.91 5.67 74.61
N ALA A 389 54.78 6.47 73.99
CA ALA A 389 54.44 7.21 72.77
C ALA A 389 54.06 6.27 71.63
N ILE A 390 54.87 5.22 71.37
CA ILE A 390 54.58 4.23 70.32
C ILE A 390 53.25 3.50 70.57
N ALA A 391 52.97 3.11 71.83
CA ALA A 391 51.73 2.42 72.18
C ALA A 391 50.49 3.32 72.02
N ASN A 392 50.61 4.59 72.40
CA ASN A 392 49.55 5.59 72.24
C ASN A 392 49.33 5.96 70.77
N ASP A 393 50.39 6.15 70.00
CA ASP A 393 50.33 6.44 68.56
C ASP A 393 49.68 5.26 67.80
N ALA A 394 50.07 4.03 68.11
CA ALA A 394 49.46 2.84 67.53
C ALA A 394 47.97 2.71 67.92
N SER A 395 47.61 3.02 69.16
CA SER A 395 46.20 3.02 69.59
C SER A 395 45.38 4.08 68.86
N SER A 396 45.93 5.29 68.68
CA SER A 396 45.28 6.37 67.92
C SER A 396 45.09 5.99 66.46
N MET A 397 46.12 5.41 65.84
CA MET A 397 46.06 4.98 64.44
C MET A 397 45.01 3.87 64.22
N ILE A 398 44.87 2.96 65.17
CA ILE A 398 43.83 1.91 65.13
C ILE A 398 42.42 2.51 65.29
N GLU A 399 42.26 3.52 66.15
CA GLU A 399 41.01 4.27 66.27
C GLU A 399 40.65 5.01 64.97
N ASP A 400 41.63 5.67 64.34
CA ASP A 400 41.43 6.39 63.10
C ASP A 400 41.03 5.45 61.94
N ILE A 401 41.68 4.29 61.84
CA ILE A 401 41.31 3.24 60.87
C ILE A 401 39.90 2.72 61.16
N SER A 402 39.55 2.51 62.43
CA SER A 402 38.19 2.10 62.81
C SER A 402 37.14 3.14 62.39
N LEU A 403 37.40 4.42 62.66
CA LEU A 403 36.53 5.53 62.27
C LEU A 403 36.37 5.64 60.75
N LEU A 404 37.45 5.48 59.98
CA LEU A 404 37.40 5.50 58.51
C LEU A 404 36.51 4.38 57.94
N THR A 405 36.56 3.17 58.51
CA THR A 405 35.68 2.06 58.11
C THR A 405 34.21 2.28 58.48
N GLN A 406 33.94 3.18 59.44
CA GLN A 406 32.59 3.55 59.85
C GLN A 406 31.99 4.68 58.98
N ILE A 407 32.81 5.65 58.56
CA ILE A 407 32.36 6.88 57.88
C ILE A 407 31.92 6.65 56.42
N SER A 408 32.42 5.62 55.73
CA SER A 408 32.18 5.45 54.29
C SER A 408 30.70 5.29 53.87
N HIS A 409 29.78 4.94 54.79
CA HIS A 409 28.34 4.76 54.50
C HIS A 409 27.40 5.33 55.58
N VAL A 410 27.75 6.44 56.24
CA VAL A 410 26.75 7.22 56.96
C VAL A 410 25.95 8.00 55.91
N ASP A 411 24.63 7.80 55.86
CA ASP A 411 23.75 8.67 55.06
C ASP A 411 23.97 10.11 55.53
N ILE A 412 24.66 10.90 54.72
CA ILE A 412 25.01 12.27 55.06
C ILE A 412 23.72 13.10 55.03
N GLU A 413 23.16 13.35 56.21
CA GLU A 413 22.01 14.22 56.37
C GLU A 413 22.43 15.66 56.05
N LYS A 414 22.10 16.12 54.84
CA LYS A 414 22.43 17.48 54.40
C LYS A 414 21.51 18.48 55.08
N LYS A 415 22.06 19.31 55.97
CA LYS A 415 21.35 20.43 56.63
C LYS A 415 21.97 21.75 56.20
N SER A 416 21.16 22.81 56.14
CA SER A 416 21.67 24.17 55.96
C SER A 416 22.43 24.58 57.22
N VAL A 417 23.69 25.01 57.08
CA VAL A 417 24.56 25.40 58.19
C VAL A 417 25.15 26.78 57.91
N ASP A 418 25.16 27.65 58.93
CA ASP A 418 25.87 28.93 58.89
C ASP A 418 27.39 28.66 58.97
N LEU A 419 28.07 28.85 57.84
CA LEU A 419 29.51 28.70 57.70
C LEU A 419 30.30 29.61 58.64
N GLY A 420 29.81 30.83 58.91
CA GLY A 420 30.48 31.79 59.79
C GLY A 420 30.44 31.34 61.25
N ALA A 421 29.29 30.87 61.72
CA ALA A 421 29.15 30.29 63.05
C ALA A 421 29.96 28.99 63.20
N LEU A 422 29.95 28.13 62.17
CA LEU A 422 30.71 26.89 62.15
C LEU A 422 32.22 27.14 62.22
N LEU A 423 32.75 28.05 61.40
CA LEU A 423 34.17 28.44 61.41
C LEU A 423 34.59 29.02 62.75
N LYS A 424 33.73 29.82 63.40
CA LYS A 424 34.01 30.39 64.72
C LYS A 424 34.03 29.32 65.82
N ASN A 425 33.18 28.29 65.70
CA ASN A 425 33.18 27.16 66.62
C ASN A 425 34.41 26.27 66.42
N ILE A 426 34.76 25.96 65.17
CA ILE A 426 35.96 25.18 64.85
C ILE A 426 37.22 25.93 65.31
N SER A 427 37.34 27.23 65.03
CA SER A 427 38.51 28.00 65.45
C SER A 427 38.63 28.07 66.97
N ARG A 428 37.52 28.22 67.69
CA ARG A 428 37.52 28.17 69.16
C ARG A 428 37.96 26.80 69.68
N SER A 429 37.49 25.71 69.07
CA SER A 429 37.91 24.34 69.45
C SER A 429 39.37 24.05 69.08
N MET A 430 39.87 24.51 67.93
CA MET A 430 41.28 24.35 67.55
C MET A 430 42.20 25.18 68.44
N VAL A 431 41.83 26.42 68.78
CA VAL A 431 42.59 27.26 69.73
C VAL A 431 42.65 26.59 71.11
N PHE A 432 41.56 25.93 71.53
CA PHE A 432 41.54 25.14 72.76
C PHE A 432 42.50 23.95 72.70
N CYS A 433 42.50 23.16 71.62
CA CYS A 433 43.43 22.02 71.45
C CYS A 433 44.90 22.45 71.32
N LEU A 434 45.18 23.52 70.56
CA LEU A 434 46.54 24.05 70.38
C LEU A 434 47.14 24.63 71.68
N SER A 435 46.30 25.02 72.64
CA SER A 435 46.75 25.52 73.95
C SER A 435 47.24 24.42 74.90
N ARG A 436 46.95 23.13 74.63
CA ARG A 436 47.43 21.97 75.40
C ARG A 436 48.33 21.09 74.52
N LYS A 437 49.62 21.48 74.43
CA LYS A 437 50.77 20.72 73.89
C LYS A 437 50.49 19.85 72.63
N TRP A 438 50.65 20.46 71.47
CA TRP A 438 51.07 19.77 70.24
C TRP A 438 52.17 20.61 69.57
N THR A 439 53.39 20.08 69.48
CA THR A 439 54.48 20.70 68.70
C THR A 439 54.49 20.09 67.31
N PHE A 440 53.92 20.81 66.34
CA PHE A 440 54.01 20.47 64.92
C PHE A 440 55.38 20.91 64.38
N SER A 441 56.16 20.01 63.77
CA SER A 441 57.39 20.35 63.05
C SER A 441 57.04 20.70 61.59
N PRO A 442 57.35 21.90 61.06
CA PRO A 442 56.88 22.36 59.75
C PRO A 442 57.50 21.67 58.51
N ARG A 443 58.18 20.53 58.62
CA ARG A 443 58.94 19.97 57.48
C ARG A 443 58.13 19.17 56.46
N ASP A 444 56.92 18.72 56.77
CA ASP A 444 56.21 17.74 55.92
C ASP A 444 55.15 18.35 55.00
N ILE A 445 55.00 19.69 54.96
CA ILE A 445 53.96 20.37 54.15
C ILE A 445 54.38 20.53 52.68
N ASN A 446 55.66 20.40 52.34
CA ASN A 446 56.14 20.67 50.98
C ASN A 446 56.11 19.47 50.02
N GLU A 447 55.68 18.27 50.44
CA GLU A 447 55.64 17.09 49.56
C GLU A 447 54.23 16.64 49.13
N PHE A 448 53.16 17.36 49.53
CA PHE A 448 51.81 17.02 49.08
C PHE A 448 51.49 17.66 47.72
N GLN A 449 51.91 17.02 46.63
CA GLN A 449 51.30 17.24 45.31
C GLN A 449 50.06 16.34 45.17
N PRO A 450 48.84 16.89 45.05
CA PRO A 450 47.67 16.06 44.79
C PRO A 450 47.68 15.61 43.32
N ALA A 451 47.90 14.31 43.10
CA ALA A 451 47.75 13.67 41.80
C ALA A 451 46.26 13.54 41.43
N TRP A 452 45.61 14.63 41.05
CA TRP A 452 44.39 14.59 40.24
C TRP A 452 44.81 14.75 38.77
N GLY A 453 45.26 13.64 38.18
CA GLY A 453 45.34 13.49 36.73
C GLY A 453 43.97 13.12 36.17
N MET A 454 43.60 13.77 35.07
CA MET A 454 42.56 13.31 34.14
C MET A 454 42.88 11.92 33.59
#